data_AF-A0A7C6Z0A0-F1
#
_entry.id   AF-A0A7C6Z0A0-F1
#
_cell.length_a   1.000
_cell.length_b   1.000
_cell.length_c   1.000
_cell.angle_alpha   90.00
_cell.angle_beta   90.00
_cell.angle_gamma   90.00
#
_symmetry.space_group_name_H-M   'P 1'
#
loop_
_entity.id
_entity.type
_entity.pdbx_description
1 polymer ?
#
loop_
_entity_poly.entity_id
_entity_poly.type
_entity_poly.pdbx_seq_one_letter_code
_entity_poly.pdbx_strand_id
1 'polypeptide(L)'
;ENRSQAVLKETLTAEDDYPEIIEIISVFSRPVLSDYVIGEDIIHVEGIVSNHILYYSNSSEQPIFCWNQDIPLKQSVEMQGVKPGMVCEIELEIEHSNYSMLSPKDVEVRLVTGITSRFYNTVEESFIERVIENSIDEEKAKKLRPSITLYFVQEGDSLWDIAKKYRTTTDDIIRENKIEDSSLISSGMQVLISRK
;
A
#
# COMPACT_ATOMS: atom_id res chain seq x y z
N GLU A 1 -3.50 8.11 -7.68
CA GLU A 1 -2.56 8.01 -8.81
C GLU A 1 -2.18 9.42 -9.24
N ASN A 2 -0.89 9.67 -9.47
CA ASN A 2 -0.37 10.92 -10.00
C ASN A 2 0.50 10.59 -11.22
N ARG A 3 0.47 11.46 -12.23
CA ARG A 3 1.29 11.34 -13.44
C ARG A 3 2.12 12.59 -13.60
N SER A 4 3.41 12.41 -13.81
CA SER A 4 4.39 13.47 -14.05
C SER A 4 5.29 13.08 -15.22
N GLN A 5 6.02 14.05 -15.76
CA GLN A 5 6.94 13.84 -16.87
C GLN A 5 8.31 14.43 -16.52
N ALA A 6 9.37 13.71 -16.91
CA ALA A 6 10.72 14.24 -16.92
C ALA A 6 11.20 14.34 -18.38
N VAL A 7 11.67 15.53 -18.76
CA VAL A 7 12.26 15.78 -20.08
C VAL A 7 13.77 15.71 -19.96
N LEU A 8 14.37 14.77 -20.67
CA LEU A 8 15.82 14.60 -20.73
C LEU A 8 16.31 15.00 -22.11
N LYS A 9 17.38 15.78 -22.15
CA LYS A 9 18.08 16.13 -23.39
C LYS A 9 19.57 16.00 -23.12
N GLU A 10 20.22 15.05 -23.78
CA GLU A 10 21.63 14.76 -23.56
C GLU A 10 22.34 14.43 -24.87
N THR A 11 23.65 14.68 -24.92
CA THR A 11 24.51 14.22 -26.00
C THR A 11 25.27 12.99 -25.55
N LEU A 12 25.02 11.87 -26.23
CA LEU A 12 25.70 10.60 -26.02
C LEU A 12 26.88 10.51 -26.98
N THR A 13 28.07 10.20 -26.47
CA THR A 13 29.31 10.23 -27.23
C THR A 13 29.93 8.84 -27.23
N ALA A 14 30.27 8.33 -28.43
CA ALA A 14 31.06 7.11 -28.62
C ALA A 14 32.34 7.14 -27.79
N GLU A 15 32.65 6.06 -27.09
CA GLU A 15 34.02 5.84 -26.62
C GLU A 15 34.97 5.60 -27.81
N ASP A 16 36.28 5.74 -27.58
CA ASP A 16 37.28 5.69 -28.66
C ASP A 16 37.49 4.31 -29.29
N ASP A 17 37.03 3.26 -28.62
CA ASP A 17 37.04 1.88 -29.10
C ASP A 17 35.90 1.58 -30.08
N TYR A 18 34.88 2.43 -30.16
CA TYR A 18 33.77 2.29 -31.11
C TYR A 18 34.07 2.97 -32.45
N PRO A 19 33.80 2.29 -33.59
CA PRO A 19 33.97 2.90 -34.90
C PRO A 19 32.96 4.02 -35.13
N GLU A 20 33.31 4.93 -36.03
CA GLU A 20 32.49 6.10 -36.33
C GLU A 20 31.11 5.70 -36.89
N ILE A 21 30.10 6.44 -36.45
CA ILE A 21 28.72 6.33 -36.92
C ILE A 21 28.64 6.90 -38.34
N ILE A 22 28.11 6.10 -39.26
CA ILE A 22 27.65 6.55 -40.58
C ILE A 22 26.16 6.86 -40.55
N GLU A 23 25.36 5.96 -39.96
CA GLU A 23 23.91 6.08 -39.91
C GLU A 23 23.35 5.41 -38.65
N ILE A 24 22.45 6.10 -37.94
CA ILE A 24 21.75 5.53 -36.79
C ILE A 24 20.58 4.68 -37.28
N ILE A 25 20.57 3.40 -36.90
CA ILE A 25 19.47 2.47 -37.20
C ILE A 25 18.34 2.70 -36.21
N SER A 26 18.65 2.71 -34.91
CA SER A 26 17.65 2.89 -33.85
C SER A 26 18.29 3.25 -32.51
N VAL A 27 17.58 4.01 -31.69
CA VAL A 27 17.91 4.23 -30.28
C VAL A 27 16.84 3.59 -29.40
N PHE A 28 17.24 2.63 -28.56
CA PHE A 28 16.35 1.99 -27.58
C PHE A 28 16.62 2.56 -26.19
N SER A 29 15.64 3.26 -25.64
CA SER A 29 15.73 3.87 -24.31
C SER A 29 14.89 3.08 -23.31
N ARG A 30 15.49 2.71 -22.18
CA ARG A 30 14.82 1.99 -21.11
C ARG A 30 15.04 2.71 -19.77
N PRO A 31 13.99 3.27 -19.16
CA PRO A 31 14.10 3.85 -17.84
C PRO A 31 14.17 2.74 -16.79
N VAL A 32 14.97 2.97 -15.77
CA VAL A 32 15.17 2.07 -14.64
C VAL A 32 15.10 2.92 -13.38
N LEU A 33 14.18 2.58 -12.49
CA LEU A 33 14.09 3.18 -11.17
C LEU A 33 15.23 2.64 -10.31
N SER A 34 16.02 3.53 -9.71
CA SER A 34 17.08 3.16 -8.77
C SER A 34 16.59 3.26 -7.33
N ASP A 35 15.99 4.39 -6.98
CA ASP A 35 15.46 4.65 -5.63
C ASP A 35 14.40 5.75 -5.65
N TYR A 36 13.64 5.89 -4.56
CA TYR A 36 12.78 7.03 -4.33
C TYR A 36 12.69 7.39 -2.84
N VAL A 37 12.52 8.69 -2.55
CA VAL A 37 12.37 9.21 -1.20
C VAL A 37 11.06 9.99 -1.10
N ILE A 38 10.21 9.60 -0.15
CA ILE A 38 8.95 10.31 0.13
C ILE A 38 9.20 11.40 1.19
N GLY A 39 8.92 12.65 0.81
CA GLY A 39 8.84 13.80 1.70
C GLY A 39 7.40 14.14 2.10
N GLU A 40 7.18 15.35 2.57
CA GLU A 40 5.82 15.88 2.75
C GLU A 40 5.28 16.38 1.40
N ASP A 41 4.19 15.76 0.94
CA ASP A 41 3.51 16.10 -0.32
C ASP A 41 4.38 16.01 -1.59
N ILE A 42 5.56 15.40 -1.51
CA ILE A 42 6.53 15.30 -2.61
C ILE A 42 7.25 13.96 -2.61
N ILE A 43 7.57 13.46 -3.79
CA ILE A 43 8.36 12.24 -3.98
C ILE A 43 9.57 12.60 -4.84
N HIS A 44 10.77 12.34 -4.33
CA HIS A 44 12.00 12.46 -5.10
C HIS A 44 12.31 11.11 -5.72
N VAL A 45 12.34 11.06 -7.05
CA VAL A 45 12.58 9.86 -7.84
C VAL A 45 13.98 9.93 -8.43
N GLU A 46 14.77 8.89 -8.20
CA GLU A 46 16.10 8.73 -8.81
C GLU A 46 16.16 7.45 -9.64
N GLY A 47 16.78 7.55 -10.81
CA GLY A 47 16.91 6.44 -11.73
C GLY A 47 17.93 6.73 -12.82
N ILE A 48 17.92 5.88 -13.83
CA ILE A 48 18.69 6.06 -15.06
C ILE A 48 17.78 5.76 -16.25
N VAL A 49 18.10 6.33 -17.40
CA VAL A 49 17.59 5.85 -18.68
C VAL A 49 18.76 5.26 -19.44
N SER A 50 18.74 3.94 -19.61
CA SER A 50 19.75 3.24 -20.39
C SER A 50 19.42 3.33 -21.87
N ASN A 51 20.33 3.89 -22.66
CA ASN A 51 20.13 4.12 -24.09
C ASN A 51 21.07 3.21 -24.86
N HIS A 52 20.51 2.39 -25.75
CA HIS A 52 21.27 1.56 -26.68
C HIS A 52 21.18 2.16 -28.08
N ILE A 53 22.32 2.54 -28.65
CA ILE A 53 22.43 3.18 -29.96
C ILE A 53 22.90 2.11 -30.93
N LEU A 54 22.01 1.63 -31.79
CA LEU A 54 22.32 0.69 -32.87
C LEU A 54 22.59 1.48 -34.16
N TYR A 55 23.71 1.24 -34.82
CA TYR A 55 24.15 2.04 -35.96
C TYR A 55 24.99 1.27 -36.99
N TYR A 56 25.03 1.80 -38.21
CA TYR A 56 26.01 1.41 -39.23
C TYR A 56 27.31 2.18 -39.03
N SER A 57 28.43 1.46 -39.02
CA SER A 57 29.75 2.01 -38.81
C SER A 57 30.59 2.05 -40.09
N ASN A 58 31.70 2.79 -40.04
CA ASN A 58 32.71 2.80 -41.10
C ASN A 58 33.64 1.57 -41.13
N SER A 59 33.44 0.59 -40.24
CA SER A 59 34.23 -0.64 -40.21
C SER A 59 33.88 -1.58 -41.36
N SER A 60 34.89 -2.06 -42.09
CA SER A 60 34.73 -2.98 -43.22
C SER A 60 34.52 -4.43 -42.82
N GLU A 61 34.94 -4.84 -41.62
CA GLU A 61 34.79 -6.21 -41.13
C GLU A 61 33.44 -6.43 -40.45
N GLN A 62 32.98 -5.43 -39.68
CA GLN A 62 31.71 -5.47 -38.96
C GLN A 62 30.94 -4.16 -39.20
N PRO A 63 29.93 -4.13 -40.07
CA PRO A 63 29.27 -2.88 -40.41
C PRO A 63 28.28 -2.40 -39.35
N ILE A 64 27.84 -3.25 -38.40
CA ILE A 64 26.81 -2.91 -37.42
C ILE A 64 27.39 -2.97 -36.00
N PHE A 65 27.20 -1.88 -35.25
CA PHE A 65 27.63 -1.74 -33.87
C PHE A 65 26.48 -1.26 -32.99
N CYS A 66 26.59 -1.57 -31.69
CA CYS A 66 25.70 -1.07 -30.67
C CYS A 66 26.54 -0.69 -29.45
N TRP A 67 26.40 0.55 -28.99
CA TRP A 67 26.90 0.94 -27.67
C TRP A 67 25.75 1.37 -26.77
N ASN A 68 26.01 1.37 -25.47
CA ASN A 68 25.06 1.84 -24.47
C ASN A 68 25.62 2.96 -23.61
N GLN A 69 24.79 3.94 -23.28
CA GLN A 69 25.12 5.00 -22.35
C GLN A 69 23.90 5.39 -21.52
N ASP A 70 24.11 5.52 -20.22
CA ASP A 70 23.06 5.83 -19.26
C ASP A 70 22.94 7.36 -19.06
N ILE A 71 21.70 7.85 -19.05
CA ILE A 71 21.38 9.23 -18.66
C ILE A 71 20.76 9.20 -17.27
N PRO A 72 21.33 9.87 -16.26
CA PRO A 72 20.71 9.97 -14.94
C PRO A 72 19.34 10.65 -15.00
N LEU A 73 18.36 10.06 -14.31
CA LEU A 73 17.03 10.61 -14.14
C LEU A 73 16.85 11.04 -12.69
N LYS A 74 16.61 12.33 -12.47
CA LYS A 74 16.23 12.86 -11.14
C LYS A 74 15.03 13.78 -11.31
N GLN A 75 13.94 13.46 -10.64
CA GLN A 75 12.71 14.23 -10.74
C GLN A 75 11.98 14.29 -9.39
N SER A 76 11.42 15.45 -9.09
CA SER A 76 10.50 15.61 -7.97
C SER A 76 9.06 15.57 -8.48
N VAL A 77 8.23 14.72 -7.89
CA VAL A 77 6.82 14.57 -8.21
C VAL A 77 6.00 15.10 -7.05
N GLU A 78 5.23 16.16 -7.29
CA GLU A 78 4.29 16.71 -6.31
C GLU A 78 3.07 15.79 -6.18
N MET A 79 2.76 15.38 -4.96
CA MET A 79 1.69 14.45 -4.68
C MET A 79 1.06 14.74 -3.31
N GLN A 80 -0.04 15.48 -3.29
CA GLN A 80 -0.71 15.84 -2.04
C GLN A 80 -1.17 14.62 -1.23
N GLY A 81 -0.94 14.66 0.08
CA GLY A 81 -1.34 13.65 1.04
C GLY A 81 -0.28 12.60 1.34
N VAL A 82 0.85 12.59 0.62
CA VAL A 82 1.95 11.66 0.92
C VAL A 82 2.75 12.15 2.12
N LYS A 83 3.12 11.20 2.99
CA LYS A 83 3.91 11.46 4.19
C LYS A 83 5.09 10.50 4.26
N PRO A 84 6.19 10.91 4.94
CA PRO A 84 7.29 9.99 5.22
C PRO A 84 6.79 8.70 5.90
N GLY A 85 7.26 7.55 5.42
CA GLY A 85 6.85 6.22 5.92
C GLY A 85 5.71 5.54 5.15
N MET A 86 5.07 6.24 4.21
CA MET A 86 4.16 5.60 3.26
C MET A 86 4.93 4.75 2.23
N VAL A 87 4.23 3.88 1.52
CA VAL A 87 4.79 3.10 0.40
C VAL A 87 4.24 3.66 -0.91
N CYS A 88 5.14 3.90 -1.85
CA CYS A 88 4.79 4.34 -3.20
C CYS A 88 5.25 3.29 -4.23
N GLU A 89 4.37 2.97 -5.16
CA GLU A 89 4.68 2.24 -6.37
C GLU A 89 4.94 3.27 -7.48
N ILE A 90 6.12 3.19 -8.09
CA ILE A 90 6.55 4.10 -9.15
C ILE A 90 6.83 3.29 -10.40
N GLU A 91 6.17 3.66 -11.49
CA GLU A 91 6.38 3.10 -12.81
C GLU A 91 6.97 4.17 -13.73
N LEU A 92 8.00 3.79 -14.48
CA LEU A 92 8.67 4.66 -15.45
C LEU A 92 8.43 4.13 -16.86
N GLU A 93 8.08 5.00 -17.79
CA GLU A 93 7.88 4.65 -19.21
C GLU A 93 8.44 5.71 -20.15
N ILE A 94 8.88 5.32 -21.34
CA ILE A 94 9.25 6.27 -22.40
C ILE A 94 7.98 6.62 -23.17
N GLU A 95 7.49 7.84 -22.99
CA GLU A 95 6.34 8.35 -23.73
C GLU A 95 6.77 8.85 -25.12
N HIS A 96 7.91 9.54 -25.19
CA HIS A 96 8.50 10.02 -26.43
C HIS A 96 10.02 9.83 -26.42
N SER A 97 10.55 9.39 -27.56
CA SER A 97 11.99 9.34 -27.82
C SER A 97 12.28 9.89 -29.21
N ASN A 98 13.20 10.83 -29.28
CA ASN A 98 13.71 11.42 -30.51
C ASN A 98 15.24 11.45 -30.41
N TYR A 99 15.92 11.27 -31.53
CA TYR A 99 17.36 11.33 -31.62
C TYR A 99 17.82 12.02 -32.91
N SER A 100 19.00 12.63 -32.83
CA SER A 100 19.67 13.20 -34.01
C SER A 100 21.17 13.00 -33.91
N MET A 101 21.77 12.50 -34.99
CA MET A 101 23.22 12.44 -35.14
C MET A 101 23.78 13.86 -35.27
N LEU A 102 24.70 14.24 -34.36
CA LEU A 102 25.37 15.54 -34.39
C LEU A 102 26.73 15.46 -35.08
N SER A 103 27.44 14.36 -34.87
CA SER A 103 28.76 14.08 -35.43
C SER A 103 28.93 12.57 -35.65
N PRO A 104 30.03 12.10 -36.27
CA PRO A 104 30.36 10.67 -36.37
C PRO A 104 30.56 9.95 -35.03
N LYS A 105 30.60 10.67 -33.89
CA LYS A 105 30.64 10.07 -32.55
C LYS A 105 29.51 10.51 -31.62
N ASP A 106 28.80 11.58 -31.96
CA ASP A 106 27.83 12.21 -31.06
C ASP A 106 26.39 12.03 -31.53
N VAL A 107 25.54 11.56 -30.62
CA VAL A 107 24.09 11.41 -30.82
C VAL A 107 23.36 12.21 -29.75
N GLU A 108 22.58 13.20 -30.17
CA GLU A 108 21.65 13.89 -29.28
C GLU A 108 20.41 13.01 -29.08
N VAL A 109 20.02 12.78 -27.84
CA VAL A 109 18.80 12.06 -27.49
C VAL A 109 17.89 12.97 -26.67
N ARG A 110 16.61 13.04 -27.06
CA ARG A 110 15.55 13.78 -26.38
C ARG A 110 14.46 12.82 -25.96
N LEU A 111 14.26 12.69 -24.65
CA LEU A 111 13.33 11.74 -24.06
C LEU A 111 12.28 12.48 -23.24
N VAL A 112 11.06 11.99 -23.30
CA VAL A 112 10.01 12.29 -22.33
C VAL A 112 9.74 11.00 -21.58
N THR A 113 10.16 10.95 -20.33
CA THR A 113 9.92 9.81 -19.44
C THR A 113 8.70 10.11 -18.59
N GLY A 114 7.65 9.32 -18.76
CA GLY A 114 6.47 9.33 -17.90
C GLY A 114 6.77 8.67 -16.56
N ILE A 115 6.28 9.29 -15.50
CA ILE A 115 6.41 8.81 -14.11
C ILE A 115 5.00 8.67 -13.56
N THR A 116 4.57 7.43 -13.35
CA THR A 116 3.29 7.12 -12.73
C THR A 116 3.52 6.71 -11.28
N SER A 117 2.91 7.44 -10.35
CA SER A 117 3.05 7.21 -8.91
C SER A 117 1.71 6.80 -8.29
N ARG A 118 1.70 5.69 -7.56
CA ARG A 118 0.55 5.20 -6.80
C ARG A 118 0.98 4.96 -5.35
N PHE A 119 0.34 5.62 -4.38
CA PHE A 119 0.57 5.32 -2.97
C PHE A 119 -0.53 4.42 -2.42
N TYR A 120 -0.15 3.65 -1.40
CA TYR A 120 -1.07 2.87 -0.60
C TYR A 120 -1.09 3.47 0.81
N ASN A 121 -2.28 3.70 1.35
CA ASN A 121 -2.41 4.04 2.76
C ASN A 121 -2.10 2.79 3.58
N THR A 122 -1.08 2.87 4.42
CA THR A 122 -0.83 1.85 5.45
C THR A 122 -1.85 2.03 6.56
N VAL A 123 -2.75 1.06 6.74
CA VAL A 123 -3.67 1.02 7.89
C VAL A 123 -3.06 0.07 8.93
N GLU A 124 -2.82 0.58 10.14
CA GLU A 124 -2.42 -0.25 11.28
C GLU A 124 -3.67 -0.94 11.85
N GLU A 125 -3.91 -2.20 11.47
CA GLU A 125 -4.98 -3.02 12.05
C GLU A 125 -4.43 -3.83 13.23
N SER A 126 -5.13 -3.76 14.36
CA SER A 126 -4.80 -4.55 15.55
C SER A 126 -5.32 -5.97 15.38
N PHE A 127 -4.46 -6.99 15.47
CA PHE A 127 -4.87 -8.40 15.45
C PHE A 127 -4.60 -9.08 16.79
N ILE A 128 -5.46 -10.04 17.16
CA ILE A 128 -5.26 -10.86 18.35
C ILE A 128 -4.15 -11.86 18.06
N GLU A 129 -2.95 -11.59 18.57
CA GLU A 129 -1.80 -12.49 18.43
C GLU A 129 -1.94 -13.73 19.33
N ARG A 130 -2.47 -13.56 20.55
CA ARG A 130 -2.59 -14.63 21.53
C ARG A 130 -3.74 -14.42 22.50
N VAL A 131 -4.53 -15.46 22.68
CA VAL A 131 -5.52 -15.55 23.76
C VAL A 131 -4.87 -16.23 24.96
N ILE A 132 -4.87 -15.57 26.12
CA ILE A 132 -4.37 -16.15 27.37
C ILE A 132 -5.58 -16.40 28.28
N GLU A 133 -5.82 -17.66 28.61
CA GLU A 133 -6.79 -18.01 29.63
C GLU A 133 -6.13 -17.87 31.00
N ASN A 134 -6.33 -16.71 31.63
CA ASN A 134 -5.90 -16.48 33.01
C ASN A 134 -7.02 -16.93 33.95
N SER A 135 -6.68 -17.69 34.99
CA SER A 135 -7.60 -17.92 36.10
C SER A 135 -8.02 -16.58 36.69
N ILE A 136 -9.31 -16.30 36.72
CA ILE A 136 -9.82 -15.02 37.20
C ILE A 136 -9.50 -14.92 38.69
N ASP A 137 -8.69 -13.93 39.08
CA ASP A 137 -8.52 -13.55 40.49
C ASP A 137 -9.91 -13.25 41.07
N GLU A 138 -10.37 -14.04 42.05
CA GLU A 138 -11.73 -13.95 42.58
C GLU A 138 -12.09 -12.55 43.11
N GLU A 139 -11.11 -11.81 43.64
CA GLU A 139 -11.28 -10.43 44.13
C GLU A 139 -11.51 -9.46 42.96
N LYS A 140 -10.72 -9.61 41.89
CA LYS A 140 -10.89 -8.84 40.66
C LYS A 140 -12.18 -9.23 39.94
N ALA A 141 -12.53 -10.51 39.94
CA ALA A 141 -13.77 -11.05 39.41
C ALA A 141 -14.98 -10.42 40.11
N LYS A 142 -14.98 -10.34 41.45
CA LYS A 142 -16.05 -9.72 42.23
C LYS A 142 -16.26 -8.24 41.89
N LYS A 143 -15.18 -7.50 41.63
CA LYS A 143 -15.20 -6.09 41.19
C LYS A 143 -15.67 -5.92 39.74
N LEU A 144 -15.33 -6.86 38.85
CA LEU A 144 -15.66 -6.80 37.42
C LEU A 144 -17.03 -7.40 37.08
N ARG A 145 -17.71 -8.09 38.02
CA ARG A 145 -19.07 -8.56 37.71
C ARG A 145 -19.99 -7.37 37.55
N PRO A 146 -20.69 -7.26 36.42
CA PRO A 146 -21.56 -6.13 36.17
C PRO A 146 -22.68 -6.07 37.22
N SER A 147 -23.04 -4.87 37.64
CA SER A 147 -24.17 -4.66 38.57
C SER A 147 -25.52 -5.02 37.95
N ILE A 148 -25.58 -5.08 36.61
CA ILE A 148 -26.75 -5.46 35.83
C ILE A 148 -26.28 -6.36 34.67
N THR A 149 -26.88 -7.53 34.53
CA THR A 149 -26.65 -8.43 33.39
C THR A 149 -27.84 -8.38 32.45
N LEU A 150 -27.60 -8.18 31.14
CA LEU A 150 -28.62 -8.35 30.11
C LEU A 150 -28.53 -9.79 29.57
N TYR A 151 -29.54 -10.61 29.86
CA TYR A 151 -29.63 -11.99 29.43
C TYR A 151 -30.59 -12.13 28.24
N PHE A 152 -30.22 -12.95 27.26
CA PHE A 152 -31.10 -13.33 26.16
C PHE A 152 -31.59 -14.75 26.42
N VAL A 153 -32.90 -14.90 26.62
CA VAL A 153 -33.55 -16.20 26.89
C VAL A 153 -33.22 -17.18 25.77
N GLN A 154 -32.77 -18.38 26.12
CA GLN A 154 -32.49 -19.44 25.16
C GLN A 154 -33.70 -20.38 25.01
N GLU A 155 -33.69 -21.21 23.97
CA GLU A 155 -34.74 -22.21 23.78
C GLU A 155 -34.77 -23.20 24.95
N GLY A 156 -35.93 -23.34 25.59
CA GLY A 156 -36.12 -24.22 26.75
C GLY A 156 -35.78 -23.59 28.11
N ASP A 157 -35.30 -22.36 28.17
CA ASP A 157 -35.07 -21.66 29.44
C ASP A 157 -36.40 -21.39 30.17
N SER A 158 -36.42 -21.62 31.48
CA SER A 158 -37.45 -21.07 32.37
C SER A 158 -36.91 -19.88 33.18
N LEU A 159 -37.80 -19.02 33.68
CA LEU A 159 -37.41 -17.95 34.62
C LEU A 159 -36.69 -18.51 35.86
N TRP A 160 -37.04 -19.74 36.27
CA TRP A 160 -36.40 -20.40 37.39
C TRP A 160 -34.95 -20.78 37.09
N ASP A 161 -34.66 -21.29 35.88
CA ASP A 161 -33.29 -21.62 35.46
C ASP A 161 -32.41 -20.37 35.42
N ILE A 162 -32.96 -19.28 34.89
CA ILE A 162 -32.29 -17.97 34.83
C ILE A 162 -32.05 -17.45 36.25
N ALA A 163 -33.09 -17.44 37.11
CA ALA A 163 -32.98 -16.99 38.49
C ALA A 163 -31.90 -17.77 39.27
N LYS A 164 -31.89 -19.11 39.13
CA LYS A 164 -30.90 -19.99 39.75
C LYS A 164 -29.49 -19.72 39.26
N LYS A 165 -29.30 -19.56 37.95
CA LYS A 165 -27.99 -19.28 37.32
C LYS A 165 -27.40 -17.96 37.80
N TYR A 166 -28.23 -16.93 37.93
CA TYR A 166 -27.79 -15.59 38.31
C TYR A 166 -27.96 -15.27 39.80
N ARG A 167 -28.36 -16.25 40.62
CA ARG A 167 -28.56 -16.12 42.07
C ARG A 167 -29.51 -14.97 42.44
N THR A 168 -30.61 -14.85 41.69
CA THR A 168 -31.71 -13.93 41.96
C THR A 168 -33.02 -14.71 42.15
N THR A 169 -34.17 -14.06 42.22
CA THR A 169 -35.48 -14.71 42.28
C THR A 169 -36.29 -14.45 41.02
N THR A 170 -37.22 -15.35 40.70
CA THR A 170 -38.17 -15.15 39.59
C THR A 170 -38.96 -13.85 39.76
N ASP A 171 -39.36 -13.53 40.99
CA ASP A 171 -40.13 -12.31 41.30
C ASP A 171 -39.33 -11.04 41.06
N ASP A 172 -38.04 -11.04 41.41
CA ASP A 172 -37.15 -9.90 41.13
C ASP A 172 -36.99 -9.70 39.62
N ILE A 173 -36.77 -10.79 38.86
CA ILE A 173 -36.68 -10.74 37.40
C ILE A 173 -37.98 -10.19 36.79
N ILE A 174 -39.13 -10.71 37.21
CA ILE A 174 -40.46 -10.29 36.73
C ILE A 174 -40.68 -8.80 37.00
N ARG A 175 -40.39 -8.35 38.22
CA ARG A 175 -40.56 -6.95 38.63
C ARG A 175 -39.65 -6.00 37.85
N GLU A 176 -38.37 -6.36 37.68
CA GLU A 176 -37.39 -5.51 37.00
C GLU A 176 -37.66 -5.40 35.50
N ASN A 177 -38.16 -6.47 34.89
CA ASN A 177 -38.44 -6.54 33.46
C ASN A 177 -39.90 -6.25 33.10
N LYS A 178 -40.75 -5.98 34.10
CA LYS A 178 -42.19 -5.72 33.93
C LYS A 178 -42.89 -6.83 33.14
N ILE A 179 -42.55 -8.08 33.46
CA ILE A 179 -43.13 -9.25 32.79
C ILE A 179 -44.54 -9.46 33.36
N GLU A 180 -45.56 -9.38 32.51
CA GLU A 180 -46.97 -9.51 32.95
C GLU A 180 -47.35 -10.96 33.27
N ASP A 181 -46.79 -11.92 32.52
CA ASP A 181 -46.99 -13.35 32.75
C ASP A 181 -45.67 -14.12 32.53
N SER A 182 -45.25 -14.83 33.57
CA SER A 182 -44.04 -15.67 33.59
C SER A 182 -44.01 -16.77 32.53
N SER A 183 -45.16 -17.17 31.99
CA SER A 183 -45.28 -18.18 30.93
C SER A 183 -45.02 -17.63 29.52
N LEU A 184 -44.86 -16.31 29.37
CA LEU A 184 -44.65 -15.63 28.09
C LEU A 184 -43.18 -15.39 27.72
N ILE A 185 -42.23 -15.92 28.50
CA ILE A 185 -40.81 -15.83 28.12
C ILE A 185 -40.56 -16.67 26.87
N SER A 186 -39.92 -16.06 25.88
CA SER A 186 -39.63 -16.69 24.58
C SER A 186 -38.15 -16.56 24.26
N SER A 187 -37.63 -17.53 23.50
CA SER A 187 -36.25 -17.51 23.04
C SER A 187 -35.95 -16.18 22.31
N GLY A 188 -34.82 -15.57 22.64
CA GLY A 188 -34.41 -14.24 22.17
C GLY A 188 -34.93 -13.07 23.01
N MET A 189 -35.86 -13.28 23.95
CA MET A 189 -36.32 -12.21 24.85
C MET A 189 -35.18 -11.69 25.71
N GLN A 190 -35.11 -10.36 25.86
CA GLN A 190 -34.14 -9.69 26.73
C GLN A 190 -34.67 -9.60 28.16
N VAL A 191 -33.83 -10.00 29.11
CA VAL A 191 -34.13 -9.99 30.54
C VAL A 191 -32.95 -9.33 31.28
N LEU A 192 -33.22 -8.20 31.91
CA LEU A 192 -32.33 -7.50 32.82
C LEU A 192 -32.30 -8.21 34.18
N ILE A 193 -31.10 -8.45 34.70
CA ILE A 193 -30.90 -9.11 35.98
C ILE A 193 -29.99 -8.22 36.82
N SER A 194 -30.56 -7.57 37.83
CA SER A 194 -29.77 -6.82 38.80
C SER A 194 -29.04 -7.75 39.77
N ARG A 195 -27.83 -7.36 40.16
CA ARG A 195 -27.07 -8.02 41.22
C ARG A 195 -27.50 -7.44 42.57
N LYS A 196 -27.88 -8.31 43.50
CA LYS A 196 -28.05 -7.98 44.93
C LYS A 196 -26.72 -8.00 45.69
#